data_AF-A0A533WVK7-F1
#
_entry.id   AF-A0A533WVK7-F1
#
_cell.length_a   1.000
_cell.length_b   1.000
_cell.length_c   1.000
_cell.angle_alpha   90.00
_cell.angle_beta   90.00
_cell.angle_gamma   90.00
#
_symmetry.space_group_name_H-M   'P 1'
#
loop_
_entity.id
_entity.type
_entity.pdbx_description
1 polymer ?
#
loop_
_entity_poly.entity_id
_entity_poly.type
_entity_poly.pdbx_seq_one_letter_code
_entity_poly.pdbx_strand_id
1 'polypeptide(L)' 'MGRKVRVAVAGVGNCASALIQGTRYYRNNSKIRKPDKDWIGLTAYDIGGIDPSDIEFVAAFDVAD' A
#
# COMPACT_ATOMS: atom_id res chain seq x y z
N MET A 1 1.99 13.16 -12.72
CA MET A 1 1.79 13.08 -11.25
C MET A 1 0.41 12.48 -11.02
N GLY A 2 0.34 11.18 -10.73
CA GLY A 2 -0.93 10.50 -10.39
C GLY A 2 -1.48 11.01 -9.06
N ARG A 3 -2.79 10.87 -8.84
CA ARG A 3 -3.43 11.30 -7.58
C ARG A 3 -2.94 10.40 -6.44
N LYS A 4 -2.32 10.98 -5.42
CA LYS A 4 -1.96 10.24 -4.20
C LYS A 4 -3.17 10.05 -3.30
N VAL A 5 -3.31 8.83 -2.78
CA VAL A 5 -4.29 8.47 -1.75
C VAL A 5 -3.62 8.65 -0.41
N ARG A 6 -4.03 9.69 0.32
CA ARG A 6 -3.53 9.98 1.65
C ARG A 6 -4.25 9.12 2.68
N VAL A 7 -3.49 8.25 3.35
CA VAL A 7 -4.00 7.28 4.32
C VAL A 7 -3.56 7.67 5.73
N ALA A 8 -4.50 7.66 6.67
CA ALA A 8 -4.24 7.72 8.09
C ALA A 8 -4.50 6.35 8.73
N VAL A 9 -3.70 5.98 9.74
CA VAL A 9 -3.82 4.71 10.45
C VAL A 9 -4.26 4.97 11.90
N ALA A 10 -5.27 4.25 12.37
CA ALA A 10 -5.65 4.21 13.79
C ALA A 10 -5.40 2.79 14.32
N GLY A 11 -4.42 2.65 15.20
CA GLY A 11 -3.85 1.38 15.63
C GLY A 11 -2.63 0.97 14.80
N VAL A 12 -1.44 1.15 15.37
CA VAL A 12 -0.13 0.79 14.84
C VAL A 12 0.31 -0.56 15.40
N GLY A 13 -0.35 -1.62 14.92
CA GLY A 13 -0.01 -3.01 15.22
C GLY A 13 0.52 -3.79 14.02
N ASN A 14 0.51 -5.12 14.14
CA ASN A 14 0.95 -6.02 13.07
C ASN A 14 0.19 -5.82 11.75
N CYS A 15 -1.11 -5.51 11.80
CA CYS A 15 -1.90 -5.22 10.61
C CYS A 15 -1.40 -3.96 9.87
N ALA A 16 -1.14 -2.87 10.61
CA ALA A 16 -0.56 -1.66 10.05
C ALA A 16 0.84 -1.92 9.47
N SER A 17 1.67 -2.67 10.19
CA SER A 17 3.00 -3.08 9.74
C SER A 17 2.95 -3.88 8.43
N ALA A 18 2.09 -4.90 8.35
CA ALA A 18 1.92 -5.71 7.14
C ALA A 18 1.41 -4.88 5.95
N LEU A 19 0.49 -3.95 6.18
CA LEU A 19 -0.04 -3.06 5.14
C LEU A 19 1.04 -2.10 4.61
N ILE A 20 1.80 -1.46 5.50
CA ILE A 20 2.86 -0.50 5.11
C ILE A 20 3.99 -1.24 4.37
N GLN A 21 4.37 -2.43 4.83
CA GLN A 21 5.39 -3.24 4.13
C GLN A 21 4.89 -3.76 2.79
N GLY A 22 3.64 -4.24 2.73
CA GLY A 22 3.03 -4.73 1.49
C GLY A 22 2.91 -3.65 0.42
N THR A 23 2.46 -2.45 0.78
CA THR A 23 2.41 -1.31 -0.15
C THR A 23 3.80 -0.92 -0.67
N ARG A 24 4.84 -0.94 0.18
CA ARG A 24 6.24 -0.73 -0.25
C ARG A 24 6.75 -1.83 -1.18
N TYR A 25 6.45 -3.09 -0.87
CA TYR A 25 6.80 -4.23 -1.69
C TYR A 25 6.24 -4.09 -3.11
N TYR A 26 4.94 -3.79 -3.23
CA TYR A 26 4.29 -3.60 -4.52
C TYR A 26 4.72 -2.33 -5.24
N ARG A 27 5.03 -1.25 -4.52
CA ARG A 27 5.57 -0.02 -5.11
C ARG A 27 6.89 -0.27 -5.83
N ASN A 28 7.79 -1.07 -5.27
CA ASN A 28 9.08 -1.38 -5.90
C ASN A 28 8.93 -2.31 -7.10
N ASN A 29 7.93 -3.20 -7.07
CA ASN A 29 7.65 -4.14 -8.16
C ASN A 29 6.84 -3.53 -9.33
N SER A 30 6.21 -2.36 -9.14
CA SER A 30 5.48 -1.64 -10.21
C SER A 30 6.34 -1.31 -11.45
N LYS A 31 7.66 -1.18 -11.29
CA LYS A 31 8.61 -0.97 -12.40
C LYS A 31 8.92 -2.25 -13.19
N ILE A 32 8.63 -3.40 -12.59
CA ILE A 32 8.79 -4.74 -13.17
C ILE A 32 7.36 -5.25 -13.41
N ARG A 33 6.65 -4.66 -14.37
CA ARG A 33 5.31 -5.15 -14.78
C ARG A 33 5.48 -6.52 -15.45
N LYS A 34 5.65 -7.57 -14.65
CA LYS A 34 5.60 -8.96 -15.11
C LYS A 34 4.15 -9.45 -15.00
N PRO A 35 3.52 -9.84 -16.12
CA PRO A 35 2.08 -10.04 -16.19
C PRO A 35 1.54 -11.17 -15.31
N ASP A 36 2.37 -12.14 -14.88
CA ASP A 36 1.82 -13.44 -14.46
C ASP A 36 2.04 -13.82 -12.99
N LYS A 37 2.78 -13.06 -12.16
CA LYS A 37 3.13 -13.53 -10.78
C LYS A 37 3.15 -12.52 -9.63
N ASP A 38 3.08 -11.21 -9.87
CA ASP A 38 3.61 -10.23 -8.89
C ASP A 38 2.54 -9.46 -8.08
N TRP A 39 1.33 -10.00 -7.89
CA TRP A 39 0.21 -9.35 -7.16
C TRP A 39 -0.53 -10.28 -6.18
N ILE A 40 0.20 -11.25 -5.61
CA ILE A 40 -0.33 -12.27 -4.69
C ILE A 40 -1.05 -11.64 -3.49
N GLY A 41 -2.33 -11.98 -3.30
CA GLY A 41 -3.12 -11.45 -2.19
C GLY A 41 -3.75 -10.08 -2.45
N LEU A 42 -3.58 -9.50 -3.64
CA LEU A 42 -4.39 -8.38 -4.12
C LEU A 42 -5.55 -8.93 -4.95
N THR A 43 -6.78 -8.51 -4.66
CA THR A 43 -7.95 -8.85 -5.50
C THR A 43 -7.89 -8.15 -6.87
N ALA A 44 -7.37 -6.92 -6.89
CA ALA A 44 -7.11 -6.14 -8.08
C ALA A 44 -5.82 -5.30 -7.85
N TYR A 45 -4.97 -5.17 -8.87
CA TYR A 45 -3.75 -4.37 -8.79
C TYR A 45 -4.05 -2.88 -8.95
N ASP A 46 -4.97 -2.58 -9.86
CA ASP A 46 -5.47 -1.23 -10.11
C ASP A 46 -6.98 -1.21 -9.82
N ILE A 47 -7.42 -0.21 -9.05
CA ILE A 47 -8.83 0.05 -8.80
C ILE A 47 -9.10 1.50 -9.15
N GLY A 48 -9.71 1.74 -10.31
CA GLY A 48 -10.07 3.10 -10.73
C GLY A 48 -8.86 4.00 -11.02
N GLY A 49 -7.76 3.43 -11.51
CA GLY A 49 -6.51 4.16 -11.76
C GLY A 49 -5.66 4.40 -10.52
N ILE A 50 -5.92 3.66 -9.44
CA ILE A 50 -5.17 3.71 -8.18
C ILE A 50 -4.48 2.37 -8.00
N ASP A 51 -3.15 2.41 -7.93
CA ASP A 51 -2.32 1.24 -7.63
C ASP A 51 -1.63 1.38 -6.24
N PRO A 52 -0.96 0.33 -5.72
CA PRO A 52 -0.29 0.40 -4.42
C PRO A 52 0.78 1.49 -4.29
N SER A 53 1.36 1.96 -5.39
CA SER A 53 2.34 3.05 -5.41
C SER A 53 1.72 4.43 -5.17
N ASP A 54 0.40 4.55 -5.27
CA ASP A 54 -0.36 5.77 -5.00
C ASP A 54 -0.76 5.94 -3.54
N ILE A 55 -0.57 4.92 -2.70
CA ILE A 55 -0.82 4.99 -1.27
C ILE A 55 0.31 5.77 -0.58
N GLU A 56 -0.07 6.80 0.16
CA GLU A 56 0.82 7.65 0.96
C GLU A 56 0.29 7.72 2.40
N PHE A 57 1.03 7.13 3.35
CA PHE A 57 0.69 7.23 4.76
C PHE A 57 1.11 8.59 5.31
N VAL A 58 0.15 9.36 5.82
CA VAL A 58 0.37 10.75 6.25
C VAL A 58 0.17 10.97 7.75
N ALA A 59 -0.49 10.02 8.43
CA ALA A 59 -0.73 10.08 9.87
C ALA A 59 -0.87 8.67 10.45
N ALA A 60 -0.53 8.53 11.73
CA ALA A 60 -0.76 7.33 12.51
C ALA A 60 -1.08 7.70 13.96
N PHE A 61 -2.00 6.97 14.59
CA PHE A 61 -2.39 7.15 15.99
C PHE A 61 -2.42 5.79 16.69
N ASP A 62 -1.89 5.72 17.91
CA ASP A 62 -1.97 4.57 18.79
C ASP A 62 -2.20 5.03 20.24
N VAL A 63 -2.58 4.10 21.10
CA VAL A 63 -2.75 4.30 22.55
C VAL A 63 -1.60 3.70 23.36
N ALA A 64 -0.70 2.95 22.72
CA ALA A 64 0.54 2.51 23.33
C ALA A 64 1.46 3.70 23.62
N ASP A 65 2.06 3.68 24.81
CA ASP A 65 3.06 4.67 25.26
C ASP A 65 4.36 4.63 24.44
#